data_AF-A0A1J8QAS6-F1
#
_entry.id   AF-A0A1J8QAS6-F1
#
_cell.length_a   1.000
_cell.length_b   1.000
_cell.length_c   1.000
_cell.angle_alpha   90.00
_cell.angle_beta   90.00
_cell.angle_gamma   90.00
#
_symmetry.space_group_name_H-M   'P 1'
#
loop_
_entity.id
_entity.type
_entity.pdbx_description
1 polymer ?
#
loop_
_entity_poly.entity_id
_entity_poly.type
_entity_poly.pdbx_seq_one_letter_code
_entity_poly.pdbx_strand_id
1 'polypeptide(L)'
;MPWTSDPRHRLLSLVIGGPGLVFVISTKIFFDPNMFEGMAVAIPWEHWGPLNTRAFDTHWEPSHIAITGNRFLRALRVGLDGMWYQLYMIDFSPLAMKHRQGLGRVVREPSTVEVQPGGKITTFLPYVEVIVGKKFGYLVNMWVDNDRIYLLNEPADMVWARTDLPEFKVVEI
;
A
#
# COMPACT_ATOMS: atom_id res chain seq x y z
N MET A 1 -12.85 6.87 22.16
CA MET A 1 -13.63 5.90 21.36
C MET A 1 -12.64 4.94 20.72
N PRO A 2 -12.90 3.61 20.69
CA PRO A 2 -11.98 2.70 20.05
C PRO A 2 -11.98 3.00 18.54
N TRP A 3 -10.78 3.19 17.98
CA TRP A 3 -10.54 3.30 16.54
C TRP A 3 -10.73 1.92 15.86
N THR A 4 -11.87 1.28 16.07
CA THR A 4 -12.21 0.07 15.31
C THR A 4 -12.45 0.48 13.87
N SER A 5 -11.54 0.10 12.97
CA SER A 5 -11.67 0.35 11.53
C SER A 5 -13.05 -0.13 11.08
N ASP A 6 -13.86 0.77 10.52
CA ASP A 6 -15.15 0.39 9.92
C ASP A 6 -14.89 -0.69 8.87
N PRO A 7 -15.52 -1.88 8.95
CA PRO A 7 -15.31 -2.94 7.98
C PRO A 7 -15.60 -2.51 6.53
N ARG A 8 -16.42 -1.47 6.32
CA ARG A 8 -16.72 -0.86 5.02
C ARG A 8 -15.57 -0.04 4.43
N HIS A 9 -14.54 0.24 5.20
CA HIS A 9 -13.37 0.99 4.79
C HIS A 9 -12.09 0.14 4.75
N ARG A 10 -12.25 -1.19 4.75
CA ARG A 10 -11.12 -2.11 4.60
C ARG A 10 -10.59 -2.10 3.16
N LEU A 11 -9.37 -2.58 3.02
CA LEU A 11 -8.68 -2.72 1.76
C LEU A 11 -8.33 -4.19 1.50
N LEU A 12 -8.25 -4.55 0.22
CA LEU A 12 -7.62 -5.78 -0.25
C LEU A 12 -6.41 -5.39 -1.10
N SER A 13 -5.31 -6.11 -0.96
CA SER A 13 -4.21 -6.07 -1.93
C SER A 13 -4.25 -7.29 -2.84
N LEU A 14 -4.09 -7.05 -4.14
CA LEU A 14 -3.72 -8.07 -5.10
C LEU A 14 -2.32 -7.77 -5.62
N VAL A 15 -1.40 -8.71 -5.43
CA VAL A 15 -0.01 -8.61 -5.91
C VAL A 15 0.15 -9.49 -7.13
N ILE A 16 0.63 -8.92 -8.24
CA ILE A 16 0.86 -9.65 -9.49
C ILE A 16 2.38 -9.78 -9.70
N GLY A 17 2.90 -10.97 -9.41
CA GLY A 17 4.35 -11.27 -9.36
C GLY A 17 5.10 -11.32 -10.69
N GLY A 18 4.45 -11.02 -11.82
CA GLY A 18 5.10 -10.89 -13.12
C GLY A 18 5.49 -9.44 -13.44
N PRO A 19 4.51 -8.55 -13.66
CA PRO A 19 4.78 -7.13 -13.96
C PRO A 19 5.21 -6.32 -12.73
N GLY A 20 5.20 -6.89 -11.52
CA GLY A 20 5.47 -6.14 -10.29
C GLY A 20 4.42 -5.06 -10.07
N LEU A 21 3.16 -5.48 -9.93
CA LEU A 21 2.04 -4.56 -9.73
C LEU A 21 1.30 -4.90 -8.44
N VAL A 22 0.90 -3.86 -7.72
CA VAL A 22 0.02 -3.98 -6.55
C VAL A 22 -1.25 -3.19 -6.79
N PHE A 23 -2.38 -3.88 -6.73
CA PHE A 23 -3.69 -3.28 -6.75
C PHE A 23 -4.25 -3.22 -5.34
N VAL A 24 -4.54 -2.02 -4.86
CA VAL A 24 -5.21 -1.76 -3.59
C VAL A 24 -6.68 -1.48 -3.86
N ILE A 25 -7.56 -2.39 -3.45
CA ILE A 25 -8.98 -2.39 -3.77
C ILE A 25 -9.77 -2.03 -2.52
N SER A 26 -10.67 -1.04 -2.63
CA SER A 26 -11.62 -0.71 -1.59
C SER A 26 -12.67 -1.81 -1.44
N THR A 27 -12.82 -2.39 -0.25
CA THR A 27 -13.86 -3.40 -0.03
C THR A 27 -15.26 -2.82 0.01
N LYS A 28 -15.41 -1.49 0.02
CA LYS A 28 -16.71 -0.79 0.02
C LYS A 28 -17.63 -1.32 -1.09
N ILE A 29 -17.05 -1.70 -2.24
CA ILE A 29 -17.81 -2.26 -3.36
C ILE A 29 -18.71 -3.40 -2.92
N PHE A 30 -18.22 -4.32 -2.08
CA PHE A 30 -18.98 -5.50 -1.62
C PHE A 30 -20.13 -5.16 -0.65
N PHE A 31 -20.21 -3.92 -0.18
CA PHE A 31 -21.24 -3.45 0.76
C PHE A 31 -22.24 -2.50 0.10
N ASP A 32 -22.17 -2.30 -1.21
CA ASP A 32 -23.16 -1.54 -1.97
C ASP A 32 -24.18 -2.52 -2.58
N PRO A 33 -25.38 -2.69 -1.97
CA PRO A 33 -26.36 -3.68 -2.42
C PRO A 33 -26.90 -3.39 -3.82
N ASN A 34 -26.89 -2.13 -4.25
CA ASN A 34 -27.40 -1.72 -5.57
C ASN A 34 -26.36 -1.94 -6.67
N MET A 35 -25.07 -2.05 -6.31
CA MET A 35 -23.98 -2.17 -7.28
C MET A 35 -24.02 -3.47 -8.08
N PHE A 36 -24.58 -4.55 -7.49
CA PHE A 36 -24.68 -5.87 -8.10
C PHE A 36 -26.12 -6.31 -8.38
N GLU A 37 -27.10 -5.43 -8.15
CA GLU A 37 -28.52 -5.77 -8.29
C GLU A 37 -28.84 -6.14 -9.75
N GLY A 38 -29.44 -7.32 -9.95
CA GLY A 38 -29.73 -7.86 -11.29
C GLY A 38 -28.55 -8.48 -12.04
N MET A 39 -27.33 -8.47 -11.47
CA MET A 39 -26.16 -9.09 -12.10
C MET A 39 -25.97 -10.54 -11.60
N ALA A 40 -26.35 -11.51 -12.44
CA ALA A 40 -26.15 -12.95 -12.18
C ALA A 40 -24.74 -13.46 -12.56
N VAL A 41 -23.87 -12.58 -13.08
CA VAL A 41 -22.57 -12.92 -13.68
C VAL A 41 -21.46 -12.08 -13.02
N ALA A 42 -20.21 -12.57 -13.06
CA ALA A 42 -19.04 -11.80 -12.66
C ALA A 42 -19.06 -10.40 -13.30
N ILE A 43 -19.02 -9.33 -12.48
CA ILE A 43 -19.01 -7.97 -13.01
C ILE A 43 -17.65 -7.69 -13.68
N PRO A 44 -17.65 -7.27 -14.96
CA PRO A 44 -16.42 -6.90 -15.65
C PRO A 44 -15.65 -5.79 -14.95
N TRP A 45 -14.32 -5.86 -14.99
CA TRP A 45 -13.42 -4.93 -14.32
C TRP A 45 -13.73 -3.47 -14.68
N GLU A 46 -14.01 -3.17 -15.93
CA GLU A 46 -14.30 -1.83 -16.45
C GLU A 46 -15.45 -1.11 -15.74
N HIS A 47 -16.39 -1.84 -15.12
CA HIS A 47 -17.55 -1.26 -14.43
C HIS A 47 -17.27 -0.91 -12.96
N TRP A 48 -16.35 -1.61 -12.30
CA TRP A 48 -16.12 -1.42 -10.85
C TRP A 48 -14.66 -1.14 -10.50
N GLY A 49 -13.71 -1.75 -11.21
CA GLY A 49 -12.28 -1.73 -10.91
C GLY A 49 -11.67 -0.33 -10.94
N PRO A 50 -11.77 0.42 -12.06
CA PRO A 50 -11.10 1.71 -12.21
C PRO A 50 -11.37 2.71 -11.09
N LEU A 51 -12.60 2.82 -10.58
CA LEU A 51 -12.96 3.83 -9.57
C LEU A 51 -12.81 3.35 -8.12
N ASN A 52 -12.55 2.07 -7.90
CA ASN A 52 -12.48 1.46 -6.57
C ASN A 52 -11.11 0.85 -6.26
N THR A 53 -10.15 1.04 -7.15
CA THR A 53 -8.81 0.49 -7.03
C THR A 53 -7.77 1.58 -7.20
N ARG A 54 -6.62 1.41 -6.54
CA ARG A 54 -5.39 2.10 -6.86
C ARG A 54 -4.32 1.11 -7.29
N ALA A 55 -3.73 1.32 -8.46
CA ALA A 55 -2.58 0.56 -8.90
C ALA A 55 -1.28 1.27 -8.52
N PHE A 56 -0.32 0.49 -8.03
CA PHE A 56 1.05 0.92 -7.78
C PHE A 56 1.99 0.03 -8.58
N ASP A 57 2.92 0.68 -9.27
CA ASP A 57 4.06 -0.01 -9.86
C ASP A 57 5.06 -0.34 -8.74
N THR A 58 5.51 -1.59 -8.69
CA THR A 58 6.50 -2.08 -7.72
C THR A 58 7.81 -2.45 -8.40
N HIS A 59 8.13 -1.85 -9.55
CA HIS A 59 9.36 -2.03 -10.34
C HIS A 59 10.48 -2.81 -9.63
N TRP A 60 10.82 -3.97 -10.20
CA TRP A 60 12.08 -4.73 -10.10
C TRP A 60 12.62 -5.14 -8.71
N GLU A 61 12.00 -4.74 -7.62
CA GLU A 61 12.41 -5.17 -6.28
C GLU A 61 11.18 -5.52 -5.44
N PRO A 62 11.30 -6.45 -4.47
CA PRO A 62 10.21 -6.75 -3.56
C PRO A 62 9.90 -5.49 -2.74
N SER A 63 8.94 -4.69 -3.19
CA SER A 63 8.36 -3.64 -2.37
C SER A 63 7.72 -4.35 -1.18
N HIS A 64 8.26 -4.13 0.01
CA HIS A 64 7.61 -4.64 1.21
C HIS A 64 6.33 -3.85 1.39
N ILE A 65 5.20 -4.55 1.34
CA ILE A 65 3.89 -3.98 1.50
C ILE A 65 3.20 -4.62 2.70
N ALA A 66 2.34 -3.85 3.36
CA ALA A 66 1.46 -4.36 4.39
C ALA A 66 0.13 -3.60 4.35
N ILE A 67 -0.95 -4.24 4.78
CA ILE A 67 -2.28 -3.61 4.87
C ILE A 67 -2.81 -3.79 6.29
N THR A 68 -3.40 -2.73 6.83
CA THR A 68 -4.26 -2.80 8.01
C THR A 68 -5.46 -1.87 7.83
N GLY A 69 -6.67 -2.43 7.92
CA GLY A 69 -7.91 -1.66 7.73
C GLY A 69 -7.92 -0.86 6.41
N ASN A 70 -7.95 0.47 6.54
CA ASN A 70 -7.96 1.47 5.48
C ASN A 70 -6.56 1.98 5.09
N ARG A 71 -5.49 1.41 5.65
CA ARG A 71 -4.12 1.84 5.44
C ARG A 71 -3.33 0.79 4.68
N PHE A 72 -2.56 1.27 3.71
CA PHE A 72 -1.59 0.53 2.94
C PHE A 72 -0.20 1.09 3.23
N LEU A 73 0.72 0.24 3.63
CA LEU A 73 2.11 0.61 3.87
C LEU A 73 2.96 0.07 2.76
N ARG A 74 3.91 0.87 2.30
CA ARG A 74 4.95 0.45 1.35
C ARG A 74 6.31 0.98 1.78
N ALA A 75 7.32 0.12 1.74
CA ALA A 75 8.70 0.52 1.84
C ALA A 75 9.30 0.58 0.43
N LEU A 76 9.82 1.74 0.05
CA LEU A 76 10.47 1.95 -1.24
C LEU A 76 11.96 2.13 -1.03
N ARG A 77 12.77 1.50 -1.89
CA ARG A 77 14.20 1.78 -1.91
C ARG A 77 14.47 3.21 -2.35
N VAL A 78 15.42 3.86 -1.69
CA VAL A 78 15.82 5.24 -1.92
C VAL A 78 17.33 5.36 -1.86
N GLY A 79 17.88 6.37 -2.55
CA GLY A 79 19.32 6.56 -2.64
C GLY A 79 19.92 5.86 -3.87
N LEU A 80 21.10 6.31 -4.28
CA LEU A 80 21.78 5.83 -5.48
C LEU A 80 22.39 4.43 -5.31
N ASP A 81 22.67 4.04 -4.07
CA ASP A 81 23.22 2.73 -3.70
C ASP A 81 22.13 1.65 -3.52
N GLY A 82 20.85 2.05 -3.49
CA GLY A 82 19.73 1.13 -3.30
C GLY A 82 19.76 0.39 -1.96
N MET A 83 20.48 0.91 -0.95
CA MET A 83 20.66 0.25 0.35
C MET A 83 19.69 0.76 1.42
N TRP A 84 19.02 1.87 1.16
CA TRP A 84 18.12 2.52 2.11
C TRP A 84 16.66 2.34 1.69
N TYR A 85 15.80 2.19 2.68
CA TYR A 85 14.36 2.14 2.51
C TYR A 85 13.72 3.37 3.16
N GLN A 86 12.69 3.90 2.51
CA GLN A 86 11.79 4.92 3.04
C GLN A 86 10.38 4.34 3.14
N LEU A 87 9.76 4.52 4.31
CA LEU A 87 8.42 4.05 4.58
C LEU A 87 7.38 5.11 4.21
N TYR A 88 6.36 4.66 3.49
CA TYR A 88 5.19 5.46 3.13
C TYR A 88 3.95 4.79 3.68
N MET A 89 3.18 5.53 4.47
CA MET A 89 1.83 5.16 4.87
C MET A 89 0.83 5.84 3.95
N ILE A 90 -0.05 5.05 3.36
CA ILE A 90 -1.10 5.49 2.46
C ILE A 90 -2.45 5.19 3.12
N ASP A 91 -3.22 6.24 3.42
CA ASP A 91 -4.52 6.15 4.08
C ASP A 91 -5.65 6.44 3.08
N PHE A 92 -6.51 5.45 2.86
CA PHE A 92 -7.66 5.50 1.96
C PHE A 92 -8.96 5.87 2.67
N SER A 93 -8.93 6.22 3.97
CA SER A 93 -10.16 6.56 4.68
C SER A 93 -10.77 7.87 4.17
N PRO A 94 -12.11 7.93 4.06
CA PRO A 94 -12.79 9.19 3.80
C PRO A 94 -12.48 10.26 4.84
N LEU A 95 -12.18 9.85 6.09
CA LEU A 95 -11.82 10.76 7.17
C LEU A 95 -10.45 11.39 6.94
N ALA A 96 -9.41 10.64 6.56
CA ALA A 96 -8.11 11.21 6.19
C ALA A 96 -8.24 12.17 5.00
N MET A 97 -9.10 11.84 4.03
CA MET A 97 -9.38 12.69 2.88
C MET A 97 -10.13 13.99 3.23
N LYS A 98 -10.97 13.98 4.27
CA LYS A 98 -11.75 15.14 4.75
C LYS A 98 -10.96 15.98 5.74
N HIS A 99 -10.41 15.33 6.75
CA HIS A 99 -9.59 15.92 7.79
C HIS A 99 -8.16 15.96 7.30
N ARG A 100 -7.82 17.06 6.63
CA ARG A 100 -6.48 17.47 6.23
C ARG A 100 -5.60 17.65 7.49
N GLN A 101 -5.30 16.59 8.25
CA GLN A 101 -4.45 16.67 9.44
C GLN A 101 -2.98 16.94 9.08
N GLY A 102 -2.71 17.88 8.16
CA GLY A 102 -1.47 18.62 7.97
C GLY A 102 -0.21 17.85 7.57
N LEU A 103 -0.22 16.52 7.65
CA LEU A 103 1.01 15.72 7.67
C LEU A 103 1.23 14.91 6.40
N GLY A 104 0.27 14.89 5.47
CA GLY A 104 0.32 14.05 4.27
C GLY A 104 -0.07 14.75 2.98
N ARG A 105 0.47 14.25 1.87
CA ARG A 105 0.11 14.65 0.51
C ARG A 105 -1.20 13.96 0.12
N VAL A 106 -2.20 14.74 -0.27
CA VAL A 106 -3.44 14.22 -0.86
C VAL A 106 -3.19 13.89 -2.32
N VAL A 107 -3.51 12.67 -2.74
CA VAL A 107 -3.40 12.19 -4.11
C VAL A 107 -4.79 11.95 -4.66
N ARG A 108 -5.13 12.64 -5.75
CA ARG A 108 -6.44 12.55 -6.43
C ARG A 108 -6.29 12.26 -7.90
N GLU A 109 -5.14 12.50 -8.48
CA GLU A 109 -4.83 12.17 -9.86
C GLU A 109 -4.99 10.67 -10.11
N PRO A 110 -5.58 10.24 -11.24
CA PRO A 110 -5.57 8.84 -11.65
C PRO A 110 -4.13 8.29 -11.77
N SER A 111 -3.96 6.97 -11.61
CA SER A 111 -2.71 6.25 -11.83
C SER A 111 -2.86 5.27 -12.98
N THR A 112 -1.94 5.30 -13.93
CA THR A 112 -1.89 4.36 -15.05
C THR A 112 -0.65 3.48 -14.91
N VAL A 113 -0.85 2.16 -14.97
CA VAL A 113 0.23 1.16 -14.96
C VAL A 113 0.22 0.39 -16.28
N GLU A 114 1.41 0.02 -16.75
CA GLU A 114 1.58 -0.86 -17.90
C GLU A 114 1.39 -2.32 -17.46
N VAL A 115 0.59 -3.08 -18.20
CA VAL A 115 0.33 -4.50 -17.97
C VAL A 115 0.80 -5.27 -19.18
N GLN A 116 1.66 -6.26 -18.97
CA GLN A 116 2.16 -7.07 -20.07
C GLN A 116 1.18 -8.20 -20.46
N PRO A 117 1.03 -8.51 -21.75
CA PRO A 117 1.64 -7.84 -22.91
C PRO A 117 0.81 -6.64 -23.43
N GLY A 118 1.36 -5.42 -23.33
CA GLY A 118 0.92 -4.24 -24.11
C GLY A 118 -0.37 -3.51 -23.67
N GLY A 119 -0.96 -3.87 -22.53
CA GLY A 119 -2.15 -3.19 -21.99
C GLY A 119 -1.78 -2.05 -21.05
N LYS A 120 -2.70 -1.07 -20.89
CA LYS A 120 -2.62 -0.05 -19.84
C LYS A 120 -3.86 -0.15 -18.97
N ILE A 121 -3.68 -0.10 -17.65
CA ILE A 121 -4.79 -0.01 -16.72
C ILE A 121 -4.71 1.33 -15.99
N THR A 122 -5.76 2.13 -16.14
CA THR A 122 -5.94 3.37 -15.39
C THR A 122 -6.87 3.13 -14.21
N THR A 123 -6.45 3.58 -13.04
CA THR A 123 -7.13 3.42 -11.76
C THR A 123 -7.24 4.76 -11.04
N PHE A 124 -8.26 4.90 -10.20
CA PHE A 124 -8.62 6.11 -9.50
C PHE A 124 -9.26 5.73 -8.18
N LEU A 125 -8.46 5.75 -7.12
CA LEU A 125 -8.93 5.67 -5.75
C LEU A 125 -8.08 6.65 -4.94
N PRO A 126 -8.66 7.78 -4.50
CA PRO A 126 -7.90 8.85 -3.87
C PRO A 126 -7.47 8.46 -2.45
N TYR A 127 -6.33 9.00 -2.02
CA TYR A 127 -5.74 8.70 -0.71
C TYR A 127 -4.90 9.85 -0.17
N VAL A 128 -4.48 9.72 1.09
CA VAL A 128 -3.47 10.56 1.72
C VAL A 128 -2.20 9.75 1.91
N GLU A 129 -1.06 10.28 1.48
CA GLU A 129 0.26 9.65 1.67
C GLU A 129 1.10 10.45 2.66
N VAL A 130 1.72 9.74 3.60
CA VAL A 130 2.59 10.29 4.65
C VAL A 130 3.91 9.52 4.63
N ILE A 131 5.03 10.24 4.71
CA ILE A 131 6.33 9.63 4.92
C ILE A 131 6.48 9.36 6.42
N VAL A 132 6.75 8.11 6.79
CA VAL A 132 6.85 7.69 8.18
C VAL A 132 8.32 7.60 8.59
N GLY A 133 8.69 8.34 9.63
CA GLY A 133 10.01 8.26 10.26
C GLY A 133 11.19 8.62 9.36
N LYS A 134 12.37 8.14 9.75
CA LYS A 134 13.63 8.28 8.99
C LYS A 134 13.85 7.08 8.08
N LYS A 135 14.75 7.24 7.10
CA LYS A 135 15.26 6.14 6.28
C LYS A 135 15.91 5.07 7.17
N PHE A 136 15.81 3.82 6.76
CA PHE A 136 16.43 2.68 7.44
C PHE A 136 17.16 1.81 6.42
N GLY A 137 18.06 0.95 6.91
CA GLY A 137 18.85 0.04 6.08
C GLY A 137 18.03 -1.05 5.42
N TYR A 138 18.70 -2.13 4.99
CA TYR A 138 18.07 -3.21 4.25
C TYR A 138 16.88 -3.83 5.02
N LEU A 139 15.71 -3.86 4.38
CA LEU A 139 14.48 -4.41 4.94
C LEU A 139 14.35 -5.88 4.54
N VAL A 140 14.22 -6.76 5.53
CA VAL A 140 13.94 -8.18 5.32
C VAL A 140 12.44 -8.42 5.29
N ASN A 141 11.69 -7.84 6.23
CA ASN A 141 10.25 -8.01 6.29
C ASN A 141 9.54 -6.88 7.07
N MET A 142 8.25 -6.72 6.81
CA MET A 142 7.42 -5.69 7.42
C MET A 142 6.04 -6.25 7.78
N TRP A 143 5.58 -5.92 8.98
CA TRP A 143 4.22 -6.18 9.43
C TRP A 143 3.62 -4.92 10.04
N VAL A 144 2.29 -4.89 10.10
CA VAL A 144 1.57 -3.77 10.68
C VAL A 144 0.45 -4.29 11.58
N ASP A 145 0.27 -3.60 12.70
CA ASP A 145 -0.86 -3.70 13.62
C ASP A 145 -1.47 -2.30 13.77
N ASN A 146 -2.60 -2.16 14.47
CA ASN A 146 -3.44 -0.95 14.52
C ASN A 146 -2.66 0.37 14.60
N ASP A 147 -1.66 0.45 15.49
CA ASP A 147 -0.86 1.64 15.80
C ASP A 147 0.65 1.41 15.66
N ARG A 148 1.07 0.25 15.13
CA ARG A 148 2.48 -0.16 15.15
C ARG A 148 2.91 -0.79 13.83
N ILE A 149 4.11 -0.46 13.42
CA ILE A 149 4.81 -1.08 12.29
C ILE A 149 6.00 -1.84 12.84
N TYR A 150 6.06 -3.12 12.51
CA TYR A 150 7.15 -4.01 12.89
C TYR A 150 8.05 -4.22 11.68
N LEU A 151 9.32 -3.86 11.84
CA LEU A 151 10.34 -3.93 10.80
C LEU A 151 11.41 -4.94 11.21
N LEU A 152 11.72 -5.87 10.31
CA LEU A 152 12.87 -6.76 10.43
C LEU A 152 13.92 -6.28 9.43
N ASN A 153 15.03 -5.74 9.93
CA ASN A 153 16.06 -5.12 9.10
C ASN A 153 17.40 -5.83 9.28
N GLU A 154 18.22 -5.83 8.24
CA GLU A 154 19.65 -6.11 8.41
C GLU A 154 20.35 -4.82 8.87
N PRO A 155 21.31 -4.92 9.80
CA PRO A 155 22.08 -3.77 10.24
C PRO A 155 22.92 -3.18 9.08
N ALA A 156 22.95 -1.85 9.01
CA ALA A 156 23.39 -1.08 7.84
C ALA A 156 24.91 -1.20 7.53
N ASP A 157 25.68 -1.75 8.46
CA ASP A 157 27.11 -2.02 8.37
C ASP A 157 27.45 -3.38 7.74
N MET A 158 26.45 -4.22 7.39
CA MET A 158 26.68 -5.65 7.12
C MET A 158 26.40 -6.16 5.71
N VAL A 159 26.40 -5.29 4.69
CA VAL A 159 26.19 -5.75 3.29
C VAL A 159 27.21 -6.83 2.84
N TRP A 160 28.33 -7.01 3.55
CA TRP A 160 29.37 -7.98 3.20
C TRP A 160 29.83 -8.96 4.30
N ALA A 161 29.24 -8.94 5.51
CA ALA A 161 29.64 -9.83 6.61
C ALA A 161 28.41 -10.49 7.25
N ARG A 162 28.04 -11.69 6.76
CA ARG A 162 26.89 -12.48 7.23
C ARG A 162 27.16 -13.19 8.56
N THR A 163 27.40 -12.47 9.65
CA THR A 163 27.65 -13.10 10.96
C THR A 163 26.65 -12.75 12.06
N ASP A 164 25.87 -11.67 11.92
CA ASP A 164 24.91 -11.27 12.95
C ASP A 164 23.45 -11.43 12.51
N LEU A 165 22.57 -11.60 13.50
CA LEU A 165 21.14 -11.84 13.30
C LEU A 165 20.40 -10.54 12.92
N PRO A 166 19.30 -10.62 12.14
CA PRO A 166 18.47 -9.46 11.82
C PRO A 166 17.97 -8.70 13.06
N GLU A 167 17.90 -7.38 12.97
CA GLU A 167 17.38 -6.50 14.03
C GLU A 167 15.87 -6.29 13.89
N PHE A 168 15.16 -6.32 15.02
CA PHE A 168 13.73 -6.01 15.09
C PHE A 168 13.51 -4.57 15.56
N LYS A 169 12.73 -3.78 14.82
CA LYS A 169 12.41 -2.37 15.13
C LYS A 169 10.90 -2.17 15.12
N VAL A 170 10.41 -1.36 16.05
CA VAL A 170 8.99 -0.97 16.16
C VAL A 170 8.88 0.52 15.89
N VAL A 171 7.96 0.90 14.99
CA VAL A 171 7.65 2.29 14.67
C VAL A 171 6.19 2.54 15.02
N GLU A 172 5.93 3.58 15.82
CA GLU A 172 4.57 4.02 16.18
C GLU A 172 4.01 4.94 15.08
N ILE A 173 2.70 4.83 14.82
CA ILE A 173 1.96 5.55 13.76
C ILE A 173 1.06 6.64 14.35
#